data_AF-A0A838N166-F1
#
_entry.id   AF-A0A838N166-F1
#
_cell.length_a   1.000
_cell.length_b   1.000
_cell.length_c   1.000
_cell.angle_alpha   90.00
_cell.angle_beta   90.00
_cell.angle_gamma   90.00
#
_symmetry.space_group_name_H-M   'P 1'
#
loop_
_entity.id
_entity.type
_entity.pdbx_description
1 polymer ?
#
loop_
_entity_poly.entity_id
_entity_poly.type
_entity_poly.pdbx_seq_one_letter_code
_entity_poly.pdbx_strand_id
1 'polypeptide(L)'
;MSAPLRCPTCSRELTKTTTSHGLFWSCAACGGNALGVDVLRRTFAPDQINALWRRALTGEGSLGRACPSCSNAMIEVAATSEPQPRVDVCRLCSFVWFDTEELRSFSR
;
A
#
# COMPACT_ATOMS: atom_id res chain seq x y z
N MET A 1 -4.99 19.34 14.00
CA MET A 1 -4.03 19.28 12.88
C MET A 1 -3.51 17.85 12.83
N SER A 2 -3.79 17.07 11.78
CA SER A 2 -3.26 15.70 11.69
C SER A 2 -1.77 15.74 11.35
N ALA A 3 -0.98 14.94 12.06
CA ALA A 3 0.46 14.85 11.82
C ALA A 3 0.77 14.38 10.38
N PRO A 4 1.87 14.84 9.78
CA PRO A 4 2.27 14.38 8.45
C PRO A 4 2.64 12.90 8.48
N LEU A 5 2.19 12.13 7.48
CA LEU A 5 2.57 10.74 7.33
C LEU A 5 4.04 10.66 6.88
N ARG A 6 4.80 9.71 7.44
CA ARG A 6 6.21 9.51 7.10
C ARG A 6 6.41 8.21 6.36
N CYS A 7 7.29 8.22 5.37
CA CYS A 7 7.69 7.03 4.63
C CYS A 7 8.33 6.00 5.58
N PRO A 8 7.88 4.74 5.58
CA PRO A 8 8.46 3.72 6.43
C PRO A 8 9.88 3.30 6.00
N THR A 9 10.28 3.57 4.75
CA THR A 9 11.59 3.20 4.21
C THR A 9 12.65 4.28 4.45
N CYS A 10 12.33 5.56 4.22
CA CYS A 10 13.31 6.65 4.29
C CYS A 10 12.97 7.74 5.32
N SER A 11 11.88 7.57 6.07
CA SER A 11 11.41 8.48 7.14
C SER A 11 11.07 9.91 6.72
N ARG A 12 11.12 10.21 5.42
CA ARG A 12 10.73 11.51 4.85
C ARG A 12 9.21 11.67 4.85
N GLU A 13 8.76 12.92 4.90
CA GLU A 13 7.36 13.26 4.80
C GLU A 13 6.79 12.81 3.45
N LEU A 14 5.58 12.26 3.48
CA LEU A 14 4.86 11.85 2.28
C LEU A 14 4.03 13.02 1.75
N THR A 15 4.07 13.21 0.43
CA THR A 15 3.24 14.18 -0.25
C THR A 15 1.85 13.61 -0.44
N LYS A 16 0.85 14.28 0.10
CA LYS A 16 -0.56 13.96 -0.07
C LYS A 16 -1.04 14.41 -1.45
N THR A 17 -1.60 13.51 -2.25
CA THR A 17 -2.06 13.77 -3.62
C THR A 17 -3.49 13.27 -3.82
N THR A 18 -4.39 14.18 -4.18
CA THR A 18 -5.80 13.87 -4.47
C THR A 18 -5.99 13.65 -5.97
N THR A 19 -6.69 12.58 -6.34
CA THR A 19 -7.07 12.22 -7.71
C THR A 19 -8.56 11.96 -7.83
N SER A 20 -9.04 11.72 -9.05
CA SER A 20 -10.40 11.25 -9.33
C SER A 20 -10.75 9.93 -8.62
N HIS A 21 -9.75 9.07 -8.37
CA HIS A 21 -9.95 7.78 -7.70
C HIS A 21 -9.85 7.88 -6.17
N GLY A 22 -9.45 9.04 -5.66
CA GLY A 22 -9.34 9.34 -4.24
C GLY A 22 -7.94 9.81 -3.85
N LEU A 23 -7.61 9.62 -2.57
CA LEU A 23 -6.42 10.17 -1.95
C LEU A 23 -5.31 9.13 -1.81
N PHE A 24 -4.10 9.49 -2.23
CA PHE A 24 -2.90 8.69 -1.93
C PHE A 24 -1.77 9.58 -1.41
N TRP A 25 -0.74 8.93 -0.87
CA TRP A 25 0.47 9.58 -0.40
C TRP A 25 1.67 9.00 -1.13
N SER A 26 2.56 9.85 -1.63
CA SER A 26 3.76 9.42 -2.35
C SER A 26 5.01 9.95 -1.67
N CYS A 27 6.08 9.14 -1.66
CA CYS A 27 7.39 9.58 -1.24
C CYS A 27 8.20 10.04 -2.45
N ALA A 28 8.60 11.31 -2.48
CA ALA A 28 9.43 11.84 -3.57
C ALA A 28 10.87 11.28 -3.61
N ALA A 29 11.35 10.66 -2.54
CA ALA A 29 12.73 10.19 -2.44
C ALA A 29 12.90 8.73 -2.85
N CYS A 30 12.08 7.81 -2.31
CA CYS A 30 12.13 6.42 -2.73
C CYS A 30 11.16 6.15 -3.88
N GLY A 31 10.02 6.85 -3.96
CA GLY A 31 8.93 6.59 -4.91
C GLY A 31 7.85 5.65 -4.37
N GLY A 32 7.87 5.32 -3.07
CA GLY A 32 6.85 4.47 -2.44
C GLY A 32 5.52 5.19 -2.24
N ASN A 33 4.42 4.44 -2.26
CA ASN A 33 3.07 5.00 -2.23
C ASN A 33 2.22 4.33 -1.16
N ALA A 34 1.46 5.13 -0.42
CA ALA A 34 0.44 4.66 0.53
C ALA A 34 -0.96 4.98 -0.01
N LEU A 35 -1.80 3.95 -0.07
CA LEU A 35 -3.18 4.05 -0.53
C LEU A 35 -4.14 3.47 0.52
N GLY A 36 -5.30 4.10 0.67
CA GLY A 36 -6.41 3.51 1.40
C GLY A 36 -7.13 2.46 0.54
N VAL A 37 -7.75 1.47 1.19
CA VAL A 37 -8.51 0.40 0.51
C VAL A 37 -9.59 0.92 -0.45
N ASP A 38 -10.21 2.06 -0.16
CA ASP A 38 -11.26 2.63 -1.01
C ASP A 38 -10.72 3.10 -2.36
N VAL A 39 -9.49 3.62 -2.40
CA VAL A 39 -8.83 3.99 -3.65
C VAL A 39 -8.50 2.73 -4.44
N LEU A 40 -7.96 1.71 -3.76
CA LEU A 40 -7.62 0.43 -4.40
C LEU A 40 -8.83 -0.24 -5.05
N ARG A 41 -9.98 -0.26 -4.37
CA ARG A 41 -11.24 -0.82 -4.91
C ARG A 41 -11.75 -0.07 -6.14
N ARG A 42 -11.35 1.18 -6.35
CA ARG A 42 -11.70 2.01 -7.52
C ARG A 42 -10.68 1.92 -8.64
N THR A 43 -9.46 1.47 -8.34
CA THR A 43 -8.34 1.41 -9.29
C THR A 43 -8.07 0.00 -9.80
N PHE A 44 -8.33 -1.04 -8.99
CA PHE A 44 -8.02 -2.43 -9.30
C PHE A 44 -9.27 -3.31 -9.37
N ALA A 45 -9.13 -4.47 -10.04
CA ALA A 45 -10.22 -5.43 -10.11
C ALA A 45 -10.57 -5.96 -8.70
N PRO A 46 -11.87 -6.14 -8.37
CA PRO A 46 -12.29 -6.62 -7.05
C PRO A 46 -11.61 -7.92 -6.64
N ASP A 47 -11.40 -8.85 -7.57
CA ASP A 47 -10.77 -10.14 -7.30
C ASP A 47 -9.30 -10.02 -6.89
N GLN A 48 -8.57 -9.04 -7.45
CA GLN A 48 -7.19 -8.76 -7.05
C GLN A 48 -7.13 -8.25 -5.61
N ILE A 49 -8.02 -7.33 -5.24
CA ILE A 49 -8.10 -6.78 -3.88
C ILE A 49 -8.57 -7.84 -2.88
N ASN A 50 -9.53 -8.68 -3.26
CA ASN A 50 -10.02 -9.76 -2.41
C ASN A 50 -8.96 -10.85 -2.19
N ALA A 51 -8.22 -11.22 -3.24
CA ALA A 51 -7.11 -12.16 -3.11
C ALA A 51 -6.00 -11.58 -2.21
N LEU A 52 -5.66 -10.31 -2.40
CA LEU A 52 -4.67 -9.62 -1.57
C LEU A 52 -5.03 -9.66 -0.09
N TRP A 53 -6.27 -9.31 0.26
CA TRP A 53 -6.75 -9.36 1.64
C TRP A 53 -6.79 -10.77 2.21
N ARG A 54 -7.23 -11.76 1.41
CA ARG A 54 -7.20 -13.17 1.85
C ARG A 54 -5.81 -13.58 2.27
N ARG A 55 -4.79 -13.36 1.42
CA ARG A 55 -3.39 -13.72 1.72
C ARG A 55 -2.86 -13.02 2.96
N ALA A 56 -3.19 -11.74 3.14
CA ALA A 56 -2.75 -10.97 4.31
C ALA A 56 -3.40 -11.49 5.62
N LEU A 57 -4.63 -12.01 5.54
CA LEU A 57 -5.37 -12.54 6.68
C LEU A 57 -5.03 -14.00 6.98
N THR A 58 -4.75 -14.83 5.96
CA THR A 58 -4.43 -16.26 6.11
C THR A 58 -2.98 -16.52 6.54
N GLY A 59 -2.15 -15.49 6.63
CA GLY A 59 -0.75 -15.61 7.07
C GLY A 59 0.20 -16.10 5.97
N GLU A 60 -0.20 -16.00 4.70
CA GLU A 60 0.67 -16.29 3.55
C GLU A 60 1.74 -15.21 3.30
N GLY A 61 1.76 -14.16 4.13
CA GLY A 61 2.70 -13.06 4.05
C GLY A 61 3.80 -13.10 5.11
N SER A 62 4.82 -12.26 4.91
CA SER A 62 5.90 -12.02 5.86
C SER A 62 5.65 -10.74 6.68
N LEU A 63 6.33 -10.60 7.83
CA LEU A 63 6.36 -9.33 8.56
C LEU A 63 6.96 -8.26 7.66
N GLY A 64 6.15 -7.25 7.35
CA GLY A 64 6.51 -6.13 6.52
C GLY A 64 6.87 -4.89 7.34
N ARG A 65 6.70 -3.73 6.73
CA ARG A 65 7.11 -2.44 7.32
C ARG A 65 6.08 -1.90 8.31
N ALA A 66 6.43 -0.87 9.07
CA ALA A 66 5.47 -0.15 9.91
C ALA A 66 4.51 0.69 9.06
N CYS A 67 3.21 0.62 9.36
CA CYS A 67 2.21 1.38 8.66
C CYS A 67 2.43 2.88 8.89
N PRO A 68 2.54 3.71 7.83
CA PRO A 68 2.75 5.15 7.98
C PRO A 68 1.58 5.85 8.68
N SER A 69 0.37 5.28 8.62
CA SER A 69 -0.86 5.85 9.18
C SER A 69 -1.05 5.54 10.67
N CYS A 70 -0.86 4.28 11.08
CA CYS A 70 -1.13 3.83 12.45
C CYS A 70 0.08 3.23 13.18
N SER A 71 1.26 3.24 12.56
CA SER A 71 2.53 2.70 13.10
C SER A 71 2.56 1.19 13.42
N ASN A 72 1.48 0.45 13.12
CA ASN A 72 1.44 -1.00 13.34
C ASN A 72 2.17 -1.76 12.23
N ALA A 73 2.69 -2.94 12.55
CA ALA A 73 3.34 -3.81 11.57
C ALA A 73 2.37 -4.20 10.44
N MET A 74 2.80 -4.02 9.21
CA MET A 74 2.11 -4.50 8.01
C MET A 74 2.53 -5.93 7.70
N ILE A 75 1.71 -6.61 6.91
CA ILE A 75 2.02 -7.93 6.38
C ILE A 75 2.32 -7.77 4.89
N GLU A 76 3.53 -8.16 4.48
CA GLU A 76 3.94 -8.14 3.09
C GLU A 76 3.43 -9.40 2.39
N VAL A 77 2.65 -9.22 1.33
CA VAL A 77 2.02 -10.31 0.57
C VAL A 77 2.21 -10.09 -0.92
N ALA A 78 2.45 -11.17 -1.65
CA ALA A 78 2.44 -11.12 -3.11
C ALA A 78 1.01 -10.84 -3.62
N ALA A 79 0.88 -9.91 -4.57
CA ALA A 79 -0.34 -9.74 -5.33
C ALA A 79 -0.57 -10.95 -6.26
N THR A 80 -1.78 -11.05 -6.80
CA THR A 80 -2.15 -12.10 -7.77
C THR A 80 -2.07 -11.64 -9.23
N SER A 81 -1.72 -10.38 -9.48
CA SER A 81 -1.40 -9.87 -10.81
C SER A 81 -0.05 -10.40 -11.30
N GLU A 82 0.19 -10.35 -12.61
CA GLU A 82 1.51 -10.61 -13.21
C GLU A 82 2.12 -9.29 -13.73
N PRO A 83 3.36 -8.92 -13.32
CA PRO A 83 4.16 -9.62 -12.32
C PRO A 83 3.50 -9.53 -10.93
N GLN A 84 3.92 -10.39 -10.00
CA GLN A 84 3.38 -10.50 -8.62
C GLN A 84 4.14 -9.59 -7.63
N PRO A 85 3.87 -8.27 -7.58
CA PRO A 85 4.51 -7.38 -6.62
C PRO A 85 4.17 -7.78 -5.18
N ARG A 86 5.08 -7.50 -4.26
CA ARG A 86 4.95 -7.76 -2.82
C ARG A 86 4.52 -6.51 -2.08
N VAL A 87 3.21 -6.36 -1.92
CA VAL A 87 2.64 -5.18 -1.30
C VAL A 87 2.47 -5.37 0.22
N ASP A 88 2.73 -4.30 0.96
CA ASP A 88 2.63 -4.23 2.40
C ASP A 88 1.20 -3.86 2.82
N VAL A 89 0.51 -4.73 3.56
CA VAL A 89 -0.90 -4.55 3.92
C VAL A 89 -1.08 -4.35 5.42
N CYS A 90 -1.66 -3.22 5.82
CA CYS A 90 -2.05 -2.95 7.19
C CYS A 90 -3.47 -3.49 7.48
N ARG A 91 -3.54 -4.55 8.28
CA ARG A 91 -4.82 -5.20 8.65
C ARG A 91 -5.69 -4.38 9.60
N LEU A 92 -5.15 -3.33 10.25
CA LEU A 92 -5.87 -2.53 11.23
C LEU A 92 -6.57 -1.31 10.63
N CYS A 93 -5.88 -0.52 9.83
CA CYS A 93 -6.43 0.71 9.22
C CYS A 93 -6.70 0.57 7.73
N SER A 94 -6.57 -0.64 7.18
CA SER A 94 -6.81 -0.94 5.76
C SER A 94 -5.98 -0.09 4.79
N PHE A 95 -4.79 0.34 5.22
CA PHE A 95 -3.79 0.97 4.36
C PHE A 95 -2.98 -0.10 3.64
N VAL A 96 -2.55 0.23 2.43
CA VAL A 96 -1.63 -0.59 1.65
C VAL A 96 -0.47 0.29 1.20
N TRP A 97 0.74 -0.24 1.33
CA TRP A 97 1.97 0.38 0.90
C TRP A 97 2.54 -0.39 -0.31
N PHE A 98 2.99 0.38 -1.31
CA PHE A 98 3.58 -0.12 -2.54
C PHE A 98 4.97 0.49 -2.68
N ASP A 99 5.96 -0.35 -2.99
CA ASP A 99 7.28 0.13 -3.37
C ASP A 99 7.29 0.58 -4.84
N THR A 100 8.34 1.30 -5.23
CA THR A 100 8.40 2.08 -6.48
C THR A 100 8.33 1.23 -7.75
N GLU A 101 8.88 0.02 -7.70
CA GLU A 101 8.83 -0.90 -8.83
C GLU A 101 7.44 -1.52 -8.99
N GLU A 102 6.70 -1.67 -7.89
CA GLU A 102 5.43 -2.38 -7.83
C GLU A 102 4.29 -1.61 -8.50
N LEU A 103 4.31 -0.28 -8.34
CA LEU A 103 3.28 0.58 -8.92
C LEU A 103 3.40 0.68 -10.44
N ARG A 104 4.63 0.61 -10.98
CA ARG A 104 4.85 0.55 -12.43
C ARG A 104 4.40 -0.78 -13.02
N SER A 105 4.52 -1.87 -12.26
CA SER A 105 4.06 -3.18 -12.66
C SER A 105 2.53 -3.33 -12.62
N PHE A 106 1.85 -2.61 -11.73
CA PHE A 106 0.38 -2.63 -11.61
C PHE A 106 -0.36 -1.82 -12.68
N SER A 107 0.32 -0.95 -13.44
CA SER A 107 -0.31 -0.03 -14.41
C SER A 107 -0.35 -0.56 -15.85
N ARG A 108 -0.27 -1.87 -16.06
CA ARG A 108 -0.34 -2.49 -17.40
C ARG A 108 -1.58 -3.36 -17.56
#